data_AF-A0A7K3WSE1-F1
#
_entry.id   AF-A0A7K3WSE1-F1
#
_cell.length_a   1.000
_cell.length_b   1.000
_cell.length_c   1.000
_cell.angle_alpha   90.00
_cell.angle_beta   90.00
_cell.angle_gamma   90.00
#
_symmetry.space_group_name_H-M   'P 1'
#
loop_
_entity.id
_entity.type
_entity.pdbx_description
1 polymer ?
#
loop_
_entity_poly.entity_id
_entity_poly.type
_entity_poly.pdbx_seq_one_letter_code
_entity_poly.pdbx_strand_id
1 'polypeptide(L)'
;MKYLALIMALTLAGIATSVNGQTDRDYQNLENYVDSVENKMGNKADANWDKVETRYEMLKAKVDEKSDDYSDEMADKYDNLEGRYEDFKKNARQKSNDIEDQADKRLTKAEKWLAENKEKTKDNLEDTGDDLEDGWEDTEDWFSKNYDNLKEGTRKRYDDLKDKFDND
;
A
#
# COMPACT_ATOMS: atom_id res chain seq x y z
N MET A 1 -5.20 15.42 17.84
CA MET A 1 -3.82 15.43 17.32
C MET A 1 -3.88 14.76 15.94
N LYS A 2 -4.12 15.49 14.83
CA LYS A 2 -3.13 16.15 13.95
C LYS A 2 -1.94 15.26 13.57
N TYR A 3 -2.08 14.48 12.49
CA TYR A 3 -0.97 13.89 11.72
C TYR A 3 -1.23 14.18 10.23
N LEU A 4 -0.68 15.30 9.76
CA LEU A 4 0.54 15.37 8.93
C LEU A 4 0.31 14.85 7.50
N ALA A 5 -0.31 15.73 6.70
CA ALA A 5 -0.23 15.70 5.26
C ALA A 5 1.22 15.97 4.83
N LEU A 6 1.92 14.92 4.39
CA LEU A 6 3.26 15.03 3.83
C LEU A 6 3.15 15.42 2.34
N ILE A 7 3.02 16.73 2.11
CA ILE A 7 3.19 17.35 0.80
C ILE A 7 4.69 17.57 0.61
N MET A 8 5.36 16.64 -0.07
CA MET A 8 6.73 16.89 -0.54
C MET A 8 6.67 17.77 -1.79
N ALA A 9 6.78 19.07 -1.55
CA ALA A 9 7.13 20.08 -2.54
C ALA A 9 8.64 19.97 -2.84
N LEU A 10 8.99 19.57 -4.06
CA LEU A 10 10.35 19.68 -4.58
C LEU A 10 10.43 20.95 -5.42
N THR A 11 11.29 21.86 -4.96
CA THR A 11 11.52 23.21 -5.49
C THR A 11 12.22 23.20 -6.85
N LEU A 12 11.64 23.96 -7.79
CA LEU A 12 12.19 24.29 -9.11
C LEU A 12 13.40 25.22 -8.98
N ALA A 13 14.54 24.81 -9.55
CA ALA A 13 15.61 25.72 -9.95
C ALA A 13 15.65 25.77 -11.49
N GLY A 14 15.27 26.93 -12.03
CA GLY A 14 15.21 27.17 -13.47
C GLY A 14 16.60 27.35 -14.09
N ILE A 15 16.81 26.74 -15.26
CA ILE A 15 17.84 27.12 -16.22
C ILE A 15 17.20 27.05 -17.61
N ALA A 16 17.34 28.14 -18.37
CA ALA A 16 16.90 28.25 -19.75
C ALA A 16 17.55 27.14 -20.60
N THR A 17 16.74 26.27 -21.19
CA THR A 17 17.18 25.28 -22.18
C THR A 17 16.24 25.32 -23.36
N SER A 18 16.79 25.04 -24.54
CA SER A 18 16.03 24.68 -25.75
C SER A 18 14.87 23.73 -25.41
N VAL A 19 13.81 23.76 -26.23
CA VAL A 19 12.60 22.94 -26.06
C VAL A 19 12.96 21.48 -25.74
N ASN A 20 13.95 20.89 -26.42
CA ASN A 20 14.47 19.54 -26.12
C ASN A 20 14.99 19.36 -24.69
N GLY A 21 15.81 20.29 -24.16
CA GLY A 21 16.35 20.16 -22.81
C GLY A 21 15.31 20.38 -21.70
N GLN A 22 14.14 20.92 -22.03
CA GLN A 22 13.04 21.04 -21.08
C GLN A 22 12.13 19.80 -21.09
N THR A 23 11.86 19.23 -22.27
CA THR A 23 11.17 17.95 -22.42
C THR A 23 11.91 16.81 -21.71
N ASP A 24 13.24 16.74 -21.84
CA ASP A 24 14.07 15.75 -21.14
C ASP A 24 13.92 15.84 -19.61
N ARG A 25 13.84 17.06 -19.07
CA ARG A 25 13.63 17.26 -17.63
C ARG A 25 12.23 16.88 -17.18
N ASP A 26 11.23 17.20 -17.98
CA ASP A 26 9.84 16.87 -17.65
C ASP A 26 9.65 15.33 -17.66
N TYR A 27 10.27 14.62 -18.61
CA TYR A 27 10.34 13.16 -18.59
C TYR A 27 11.08 12.62 -17.36
N GLN A 28 12.27 13.13 -17.04
CA GLN A 28 13.00 12.72 -15.83
C GLN A 28 12.17 12.92 -14.56
N ASN A 29 11.38 14.00 -14.49
CA ASN A 29 10.49 14.23 -13.35
C ASN A 29 9.37 13.20 -13.26
N LEU A 30 8.80 12.78 -14.40
CA LEU A 30 7.80 11.72 -14.47
C LEU A 30 8.39 10.37 -14.09
N GLU A 31 9.56 10.02 -14.63
CA GLU A 31 10.29 8.78 -14.33
C GLU A 31 10.64 8.67 -12.84
N ASN A 32 11.27 9.70 -12.28
CA ASN A 32 11.59 9.75 -10.85
C ASN A 32 10.34 9.65 -9.96
N TYR A 33 9.20 10.16 -10.44
CA TYR A 33 7.95 10.04 -9.72
C TYR A 33 7.44 8.59 -9.71
N VAL A 34 7.44 7.91 -10.87
CA VAL A 34 7.11 6.49 -10.98
C VAL A 34 8.01 5.65 -10.07
N ASP A 35 9.34 5.84 -10.13
CA ASP A 35 10.30 5.15 -9.26
C ASP A 35 10.02 5.38 -7.77
N SER A 36 9.72 6.62 -7.37
CA SER A 36 9.40 6.92 -5.98
C SER A 36 8.09 6.28 -5.53
N VAL A 37 7.11 6.15 -6.43
CA VAL A 37 5.82 5.53 -6.13
C VAL A 37 6.01 4.02 -5.98
N GLU A 38 6.73 3.39 -6.91
CA GLU A 38 7.08 1.97 -6.89
C GLU A 38 7.75 1.57 -5.58
N ASN A 39 8.76 2.33 -5.16
CA ASN A 39 9.51 2.06 -3.94
C ASN A 39 8.72 2.24 -2.63
N LYS A 40 7.71 3.11 -2.60
CA LYS A 40 7.02 3.50 -1.35
C LYS A 40 5.67 2.84 -1.13
N MET A 41 5.03 2.36 -2.20
CA MET A 41 3.60 2.06 -2.18
C MET A 41 3.27 0.59 -2.44
N GLY A 42 4.25 -0.27 -2.71
CA GLY A 42 4.04 -1.61 -3.28
C GLY A 42 3.05 -2.53 -2.55
N ASN A 43 2.84 -2.36 -1.24
CA ASN A 43 2.01 -3.26 -0.44
C ASN A 43 1.02 -2.54 0.52
N LYS A 44 0.87 -1.21 0.46
CA LYS A 44 0.06 -0.46 1.44
C LYS A 44 -1.42 -0.44 1.07
N ALA A 45 -2.30 -0.98 1.91
CA ALA A 45 -3.74 -1.02 1.64
C ALA A 45 -4.48 0.30 1.94
N ASP A 46 -3.86 1.21 2.68
CA ASP A 46 -4.35 2.56 2.95
C ASP A 46 -3.78 3.64 2.00
N ALA A 47 -3.07 3.20 0.96
CA ALA A 47 -2.49 4.06 -0.06
C ALA A 47 -3.55 4.99 -0.68
N ASN A 48 -3.26 6.30 -0.69
CA ASN A 48 -4.11 7.28 -1.36
C ASN A 48 -3.83 7.29 -2.87
N TRP A 49 -4.32 6.25 -3.56
CA TRP A 49 -4.14 6.05 -5.00
C TRP A 49 -4.68 7.20 -5.84
N ASP A 50 -5.75 7.86 -5.40
CA ASP A 50 -6.32 9.00 -6.13
C ASP A 50 -5.33 10.18 -6.21
N LYS A 51 -4.62 10.47 -5.11
CA LYS A 51 -3.55 11.49 -5.12
C LYS A 51 -2.35 11.06 -5.95
N VAL A 52 -2.01 9.78 -5.93
CA VAL A 52 -0.90 9.24 -6.73
C VAL A 52 -1.22 9.40 -8.22
N GLU A 53 -2.42 9.01 -8.61
CA GLU A 53 -2.93 9.11 -9.98
C GLU A 53 -2.99 10.56 -10.45
N THR A 54 -3.60 11.44 -9.65
CA THR A 54 -3.73 12.86 -10.00
C THR A 54 -2.36 13.48 -10.30
N ARG A 55 -1.33 13.13 -9.52
CA ARG A 55 0.03 13.63 -9.74
C ARG A 55 0.72 12.99 -10.94
N TYR A 56 0.50 11.70 -11.19
CA TYR A 56 0.96 11.05 -12.40
C TYR A 56 0.41 11.76 -13.64
N GLU A 57 -0.92 11.92 -13.72
CA GLU A 57 -1.60 12.58 -14.84
C GLU A 57 -1.16 14.03 -15.05
N MET A 58 -0.93 14.79 -13.97
CA MET A 58 -0.39 16.15 -14.09
C MET A 58 1.05 16.21 -14.64
N LEU A 59 1.89 15.21 -14.36
CA LEU A 59 3.24 15.13 -14.89
C LEU A 59 3.22 14.62 -16.33
N LYS A 60 2.38 13.63 -16.61
CA LYS A 60 2.07 13.10 -17.93
C LYS A 60 1.64 14.21 -18.90
N ALA A 61 0.66 15.02 -18.51
CA ALA A 61 0.16 16.14 -19.31
C ALA A 61 1.23 17.20 -19.63
N LYS A 62 2.22 17.42 -18.75
CA LYS A 62 3.33 18.37 -19.01
C LYS A 62 4.30 17.86 -20.06
N VAL A 63 4.47 16.54 -20.11
CA VAL A 63 5.23 15.86 -21.14
C VAL A 63 4.43 15.96 -22.44
N ASP A 64 3.16 15.56 -22.45
CA ASP A 64 2.27 15.60 -23.62
C ASP A 64 2.09 17.00 -24.25
N GLU A 65 1.98 18.07 -23.46
CA GLU A 65 1.83 19.45 -23.98
C GLU A 65 3.00 19.91 -24.87
N LYS A 66 4.14 19.22 -24.79
CA LYS A 66 5.37 19.52 -25.54
C LYS A 66 5.74 18.43 -26.56
N SER A 67 4.79 17.52 -26.82
CA SER A 67 4.93 16.29 -27.59
C SER A 67 5.04 16.45 -29.10
N ASP A 68 4.67 17.61 -29.66
CA ASP A 68 4.57 17.79 -31.12
C ASP A 68 5.90 17.58 -31.88
N ASP A 69 7.03 17.43 -31.16
CA ASP A 69 8.40 17.28 -31.70
C ASP A 69 9.14 16.02 -31.17
N TYR A 70 8.45 14.98 -30.70
CA TYR A 70 9.14 13.77 -30.25
C TYR A 70 9.90 13.06 -31.37
N SER A 71 11.12 12.59 -31.06
CA SER A 71 11.73 11.50 -31.80
C SER A 71 11.02 10.20 -31.48
N ASP A 72 11.04 9.23 -32.41
CA ASP A 72 10.49 7.89 -32.19
C ASP A 72 11.06 7.25 -30.90
N GLU A 73 12.34 7.48 -30.61
CA GLU A 73 12.99 7.00 -29.37
C GLU A 73 12.34 7.57 -28.10
N MET A 74 11.88 8.82 -28.13
CA MET A 74 11.23 9.46 -27.00
C MET A 74 9.80 8.95 -26.80
N ALA A 75 9.09 8.71 -27.90
CA ALA A 75 7.77 8.08 -27.88
C ALA A 75 7.85 6.67 -27.24
N ASP A 76 8.82 5.84 -27.67
CA ASP A 76 9.01 4.51 -27.11
C ASP A 76 9.31 4.53 -25.60
N LYS A 77 10.14 5.47 -25.14
CA LYS A 77 10.47 5.64 -23.71
C LYS A 77 9.26 6.03 -22.88
N TYR A 78 8.36 6.81 -23.48
CA TYR A 78 7.15 7.27 -22.82
C TYR A 78 6.13 6.14 -22.69
N ASP A 79 5.85 5.43 -23.77
CA ASP A 79 4.95 4.27 -23.79
C ASP A 79 5.43 3.19 -22.80
N ASN A 80 6.75 2.96 -22.72
CA ASN A 80 7.32 2.04 -21.75
C ASN A 80 7.04 2.50 -20.31
N LEU A 81 7.25 3.78 -20.00
CA LEU A 81 7.05 4.33 -18.67
C LEU A 81 5.57 4.30 -18.25
N GLU A 82 4.66 4.59 -19.17
CA GLU A 82 3.21 4.46 -18.95
C GLU A 82 2.81 3.02 -18.65
N GLY A 83 3.26 2.06 -19.48
CA GLY A 83 3.03 0.65 -19.22
C GLY A 83 3.55 0.19 -17.86
N ARG A 84 4.77 0.63 -17.49
CA ARG A 84 5.39 0.28 -16.20
C ARG A 84 4.58 0.80 -15.02
N TYR A 85 4.10 2.05 -15.09
CA TYR A 85 3.27 2.64 -14.04
C TYR A 85 1.92 1.91 -13.89
N GLU A 86 1.24 1.61 -14.99
CA GLU A 86 -0.04 0.89 -14.95
C GLU A 86 0.11 -0.53 -14.41
N ASP A 87 1.16 -1.26 -14.81
CA ASP A 87 1.48 -2.58 -14.27
C ASP A 87 1.79 -2.51 -12.77
N PHE A 88 2.59 -1.54 -12.33
CA PHE A 88 2.86 -1.35 -10.91
C PHE A 88 1.57 -1.09 -10.13
N LYS A 89 0.75 -0.15 -10.58
CA LYS A 89 -0.52 0.23 -9.95
C LYS A 89 -1.46 -0.97 -9.81
N LYS A 90 -1.60 -1.78 -10.86
CA LYS A 90 -2.40 -3.01 -10.84
C LYS A 90 -1.86 -4.00 -9.81
N ASN A 91 -0.55 -4.26 -9.82
CA ASN A 91 0.09 -5.21 -8.91
C ASN A 91 0.00 -4.76 -7.45
N ALA A 92 0.21 -3.48 -7.16
CA ALA A 92 0.14 -2.93 -5.81
C ALA A 92 -1.29 -2.99 -5.25
N ARG A 93 -2.30 -2.69 -6.09
CA ARG A 93 -3.72 -2.86 -5.73
C ARG A 93 -4.08 -4.32 -5.45
N GLN A 94 -3.58 -5.24 -6.27
CA GLN A 94 -3.83 -6.66 -6.04
C GLN A 94 -3.22 -7.13 -4.71
N LYS A 95 -1.94 -6.81 -4.44
CA LYS A 95 -1.29 -7.16 -3.17
C LYS A 95 -2.01 -6.55 -1.96
N SER A 96 -2.46 -5.30 -2.09
CA SER A 96 -3.28 -4.63 -1.08
C SER A 96 -4.62 -5.33 -0.83
N ASN A 97 -5.24 -5.92 -1.83
CA ASN A 97 -6.49 -6.67 -1.62
C ASN A 97 -6.19 -8.04 -1.00
N ASP A 98 -5.14 -8.72 -1.47
CA ASP A 98 -4.73 -10.03 -0.98
C ASP A 98 -4.36 -10.00 0.52
N ILE A 99 -3.69 -8.93 0.98
CA ILE A 99 -3.33 -8.77 2.40
C ILE A 99 -4.56 -8.50 3.28
N GLU A 100 -5.53 -7.71 2.78
CA GLU A 100 -6.80 -7.46 3.48
C GLU A 100 -7.64 -8.74 3.58
N ASP A 101 -7.74 -9.50 2.49
CA ASP A 101 -8.47 -10.77 2.47
C ASP A 101 -7.84 -11.80 3.41
N GLN A 102 -6.51 -11.82 3.53
CA GLN A 102 -5.81 -12.67 4.50
C GLN A 102 -6.07 -12.23 5.93
N ALA A 103 -6.03 -10.91 6.20
CA ALA A 103 -6.33 -10.36 7.51
C ALA A 103 -7.76 -10.71 7.96
N ASP A 104 -8.75 -10.53 7.07
CA ASP A 104 -10.15 -10.82 7.36
C ASP A 104 -10.39 -12.31 7.67
N LYS A 105 -9.79 -13.20 6.88
CA LYS A 105 -9.87 -14.65 7.12
C LYS A 105 -9.26 -15.05 8.45
N ARG A 106 -8.11 -14.46 8.81
CA ARG A 106 -7.43 -14.73 10.08
C ARG A 106 -8.22 -14.23 11.27
N LEU A 107 -8.70 -12.99 11.24
CA LEU A 107 -9.54 -12.43 12.29
C LEU A 107 -10.83 -13.21 12.48
N THR A 108 -11.50 -13.56 11.38
CA THR A 108 -12.73 -14.37 11.44
C THR A 108 -12.46 -15.75 12.03
N LYS A 109 -11.34 -16.39 11.68
CA LYS A 109 -10.95 -17.68 12.27
C LYS A 109 -10.67 -17.54 13.76
N ALA A 110 -9.90 -16.53 14.17
CA ALA A 110 -9.57 -16.27 15.57
C ALA A 110 -10.81 -15.94 16.40
N GLU A 111 -11.71 -15.09 15.91
CA GLU A 111 -12.99 -14.77 16.57
C GLU A 111 -13.88 -16.00 16.76
N LYS A 112 -14.04 -16.82 15.70
CA LYS A 112 -14.83 -18.04 15.75
C LYS A 112 -14.27 -19.00 16.80
N TRP A 113 -12.97 -19.19 16.77
CA TRP A 113 -12.30 -20.14 17.62
C TRP A 113 -12.29 -19.69 19.10
N LEU A 114 -12.15 -18.39 19.38
CA LEU A 114 -12.38 -17.83 20.73
C LEU A 114 -13.81 -18.07 21.22
N ALA A 115 -14.82 -17.85 20.37
CA ALA A 115 -16.21 -18.10 20.73
C ALA A 115 -16.48 -19.58 21.04
N GLU A 116 -15.95 -20.50 20.23
CA GLU A 116 -16.12 -21.95 20.42
C GLU A 116 -15.45 -22.48 21.69
N ASN A 117 -14.36 -21.86 22.15
CA ASN A 117 -13.62 -22.30 23.33
C ASN A 117 -14.05 -21.61 24.63
N LYS A 118 -14.64 -20.41 24.56
CA LYS A 118 -15.35 -19.79 25.71
C LYS A 118 -16.55 -20.61 26.19
N GLU A 119 -17.14 -21.44 25.35
CA GLU A 119 -18.26 -22.31 25.75
C GLU A 119 -17.80 -23.66 26.32
N LYS A 120 -16.58 -24.12 26.00
CA LYS A 120 -16.02 -25.42 26.42
C LYS A 120 -15.26 -25.39 27.75
N THR A 121 -15.08 -24.20 28.33
CA THR A 121 -14.17 -23.89 29.45
C THR A 121 -14.51 -24.54 30.79
N LYS A 122 -15.50 -25.46 30.86
CA LYS A 122 -15.88 -26.09 32.12
C LYS A 122 -15.25 -27.46 32.38
N ASP A 123 -14.84 -28.19 31.33
CA ASP A 123 -14.43 -29.60 31.49
C ASP A 123 -12.97 -29.93 31.08
N ASN A 124 -12.27 -29.12 30.24
CA ASN A 124 -10.88 -29.38 29.78
C ASN A 124 -10.01 -28.09 29.67
N LEU A 125 -9.66 -27.50 30.81
CA LEU A 125 -9.08 -26.15 30.86
C LEU A 125 -7.61 -26.04 30.39
N GLU A 126 -6.78 -27.06 30.62
CA GLU A 126 -5.35 -27.05 30.23
C GLU A 126 -5.17 -27.28 28.72
N ASP A 127 -5.70 -28.39 28.16
CA ASP A 127 -5.54 -28.69 26.72
C ASP A 127 -6.17 -27.62 25.81
N THR A 128 -7.28 -27.01 26.24
CA THR A 128 -7.91 -25.92 25.47
C THR A 128 -7.06 -24.65 25.52
N GLY A 129 -6.31 -24.43 26.61
CA GLY A 129 -5.43 -23.28 26.82
C GLY A 129 -4.18 -23.31 25.93
N ASP A 130 -3.55 -24.47 25.79
CA ASP A 130 -2.37 -24.65 24.93
C ASP A 130 -2.76 -24.55 23.44
N ASP A 131 -3.86 -25.21 23.04
CA ASP A 131 -4.46 -25.01 21.72
C ASP A 131 -4.89 -23.54 21.51
N LEU A 132 -5.10 -22.80 22.61
CA LEU A 132 -5.40 -21.37 22.62
C LEU A 132 -4.24 -20.45 22.33
N GLU A 133 -3.10 -20.73 22.94
CA GLU A 133 -1.90 -19.95 22.73
C GLU A 133 -1.40 -20.13 21.28
N ASP A 134 -1.30 -21.38 20.80
CA ASP A 134 -0.74 -21.70 19.48
C ASP A 134 -1.52 -21.05 18.30
N GLY A 135 -2.86 -21.12 18.34
CA GLY A 135 -3.69 -20.55 17.27
C GLY A 135 -3.71 -19.02 17.25
N TRP A 136 -3.51 -18.40 18.41
CA TRP A 136 -3.42 -16.96 18.57
C TRP A 136 -2.04 -16.44 18.18
N GLU A 137 -0.97 -17.11 18.60
CA GLU A 137 0.41 -16.78 18.21
C GLU A 137 0.53 -16.69 16.68
N ASP A 138 0.06 -17.70 15.94
CA ASP A 138 0.05 -17.70 14.47
C ASP A 138 -0.67 -16.49 13.84
N THR A 139 -1.68 -15.95 14.54
CA THR A 139 -2.41 -14.75 14.12
C THR A 139 -1.61 -13.50 14.43
N GLU A 140 -1.14 -13.34 15.67
CA GLU A 140 -0.30 -12.22 16.11
C GLU A 140 0.96 -12.09 15.27
N ASP A 141 1.61 -13.21 14.95
CA ASP A 141 2.87 -13.25 14.23
C ASP A 141 2.71 -12.77 12.78
N TRP A 142 1.56 -13.08 12.16
CA TRP A 142 1.21 -12.56 10.84
C TRP A 142 0.83 -11.07 10.91
N PHE A 143 0.04 -10.66 11.90
CA PHE A 143 -0.39 -9.26 12.05
C PHE A 143 0.81 -8.35 12.34
N SER A 144 1.74 -8.76 13.21
CA SER A 144 2.96 -7.99 13.53
C SER A 144 3.81 -7.68 12.28
N LYS A 145 3.82 -8.58 11.29
CA LYS A 145 4.57 -8.39 10.02
C LYS A 145 3.83 -7.51 9.02
N ASN A 146 2.50 -7.39 9.14
CA ASN A 146 1.63 -6.81 8.11
C ASN A 146 0.85 -5.58 8.58
N TYR A 147 0.85 -5.27 9.88
CA TYR A 147 -0.02 -4.30 10.53
C TYR A 147 -0.03 -2.93 9.83
N ASP A 148 1.15 -2.37 9.55
CA ASP A 148 1.30 -1.05 8.91
C ASP A 148 0.78 -0.99 7.46
N ASN A 149 0.57 -2.14 6.83
CA ASN A 149 0.05 -2.24 5.47
C ASN A 149 -1.47 -2.41 5.44
N LEU A 150 -2.13 -2.55 6.59
CA LEU A 150 -3.57 -2.76 6.69
C LEU A 150 -4.35 -1.46 6.83
N LYS A 151 -5.59 -1.46 6.36
CA LYS A 151 -6.57 -0.41 6.61
C LYS A 151 -6.81 -0.26 8.11
N GLU A 152 -7.13 0.97 8.50
CA GLU A 152 -7.41 1.32 9.90
C GLU A 152 -8.49 0.45 10.54
N GLY A 153 -9.57 0.13 9.80
CA GLY A 153 -10.64 -0.73 10.30
C GLY A 153 -10.17 -2.15 10.63
N THR A 154 -9.30 -2.72 9.79
CA THR A 154 -8.73 -4.07 9.98
C THR A 154 -7.76 -4.10 11.16
N ARG A 155 -6.91 -3.06 11.28
CA ARG A 155 -6.03 -2.87 12.45
C ARG A 155 -6.81 -2.77 13.74
N LYS A 156 -7.85 -1.93 13.76
CA LYS A 156 -8.70 -1.77 14.93
C LYS A 156 -9.38 -3.08 15.33
N ARG A 157 -9.88 -3.86 14.36
CA ARG A 157 -10.49 -5.17 14.64
C ARG A 157 -9.47 -6.15 15.24
N TYR A 158 -8.22 -6.11 14.78
CA TYR A 158 -7.14 -6.88 15.39
C TYR A 158 -6.84 -6.42 16.81
N ASP A 159 -6.69 -5.11 17.04
CA ASP A 159 -6.41 -4.55 18.37
C ASP A 159 -7.54 -4.90 19.37
N ASP A 160 -8.81 -4.75 18.96
CA ASP A 160 -9.99 -5.11 19.76
C ASP A 160 -10.05 -6.62 20.07
N LEU A 161 -9.47 -7.47 19.21
CA LEU A 161 -9.42 -8.91 19.42
C LEU A 161 -8.26 -9.30 20.34
N LYS A 162 -7.11 -8.67 20.15
CA LYS A 162 -5.94 -8.83 21.02
C LYS A 162 -6.23 -8.41 22.45
N ASP A 163 -6.89 -7.27 22.63
CA ASP A 163 -7.31 -6.81 23.96
C ASP A 163 -8.24 -7.82 24.66
N LYS A 164 -9.03 -8.60 23.92
CA LYS A 164 -9.87 -9.64 24.53
C LYS A 164 -9.06 -10.86 24.95
N PHE A 165 -8.04 -11.22 24.18
CA PHE A 165 -7.16 -12.34 24.47
C PHE A 165 -6.27 -12.03 25.68
N ASP A 166 -5.68 -10.83 25.72
CA ASP A 166 -4.76 -10.42 26.79
C ASP A 166 -5.47 -10.14 28.14
N ASN A 167 -6.80 -9.94 28.13
CA ASN A 167 -7.60 -9.65 29.33
C ASN A 167 -8.56 -10.78 29.77
N ASP A 168 -8.54 -11.94 29.11
CA ASP A 168 -9.21 -13.17 29.58
C ASP A 168 -8.27 -13.98 30.51
#